data_AF-A0A0J6B602-F1
#
_entry.id   AF-A0A0J6B602-F1
#
_cell.length_a   1.000
_cell.length_b   1.000
_cell.length_c   1.000
_cell.angle_alpha   90.00
_cell.angle_beta   90.00
_cell.angle_gamma   90.00
#
_symmetry.space_group_name_H-M   'P 1'
#
loop_
_entity.id
_entity.type
_entity.pdbx_description
1 polymer ?
#
loop_
_entity_poly.entity_id
_entity_poly.type
_entity_poly.pdbx_seq_one_letter_code
_entity_poly.pdbx_strand_id
1 'polypeptide(L)'
;MSPIALLPAAAAVRPQASSLVGSLCREMDRLRSRAAQVSADLARCQSPALLERLRRERAQLADRRREVQQAARSLRRLHQLQDPLALAFLEELARRPIAGG
;
A
#
# COMPACT_ATOMS: atom_id res chain seq x y z
N MET A 1 55.41 7.65 7.42
CA MET A 1 54.72 8.64 6.56
C MET A 1 53.47 7.97 6.03
N SER A 2 52.28 8.35 6.51
CA SER A 2 51.00 7.83 6.01
C SER A 2 50.30 8.93 5.21
N PRO A 3 49.84 8.60 4.01
CA PRO A 3 48.46 8.93 3.64
C PRO A 3 47.86 7.71 2.90
N ILE A 4 46.56 7.50 2.72
CA ILE A 4 45.53 8.38 2.17
C ILE A 4 44.19 7.79 2.61
N ALA A 5 43.28 8.65 3.04
CA ALA A 5 41.87 8.33 3.20
C ALA A 5 41.22 8.05 1.83
N LEU A 6 40.51 6.93 1.70
CA LEU A 6 39.47 6.75 0.70
C LEU A 6 38.29 6.03 1.37
N LEU A 7 37.37 6.82 1.91
CA LEU A 7 35.98 6.43 2.07
C LEU A 7 35.35 6.43 0.67
N PRO A 8 34.83 5.30 0.15
CA PRO A 8 34.01 5.37 -1.03
C PRO A 8 32.63 5.90 -0.62
N ALA A 9 32.29 7.03 -1.27
CA ALA A 9 30.98 7.56 -1.55
C ALA A 9 29.82 6.85 -0.83
N ALA A 10 29.20 7.57 0.10
CA ALA A 10 27.80 7.36 0.45
C ALA A 10 27.05 7.18 -0.87
N ALA A 11 26.65 5.93 -1.15
CA ALA A 11 25.87 5.59 -2.31
C ALA A 11 24.67 6.52 -2.27
N ALA A 12 24.64 7.49 -3.19
CA ALA A 12 23.50 8.35 -3.38
C ALA A 12 22.33 7.40 -3.59
N VAL A 13 21.46 7.27 -2.58
CA VAL A 13 20.17 6.61 -2.69
C VAL A 13 19.40 7.48 -3.65
N ARG A 14 19.60 7.22 -4.94
CA ARG A 14 18.76 7.76 -6.00
C ARG A 14 17.34 7.36 -5.62
N PRO A 15 16.35 8.26 -5.64
CA PRO A 15 14.97 7.85 -5.51
C PRO A 15 14.72 6.92 -6.69
N GLN A 16 14.76 5.61 -6.43
CA GLN A 16 14.49 4.59 -7.43
C GLN A 16 13.11 4.94 -7.99
N ALA A 17 13.02 5.12 -9.31
CA ALA A 17 11.75 5.16 -10.00
C ALA A 17 10.96 3.97 -9.47
N SER A 18 9.93 4.26 -8.66
CA SER A 18 9.37 3.22 -7.83
C SER A 18 8.70 2.20 -8.74
N SER A 19 9.08 0.93 -8.60
CA SER A 19 8.42 -0.16 -9.32
C SER A 19 6.91 -0.08 -9.09
N LEU A 20 6.12 -0.48 -10.10
CA LEU A 20 4.67 -0.52 -9.98
C LEU A 20 4.23 -1.29 -8.72
N VAL A 21 4.89 -2.40 -8.42
CA VAL A 21 4.67 -3.19 -7.21
C VAL A 21 4.92 -2.36 -5.95
N GLY A 22 6.04 -1.63 -5.89
CA GLY A 22 6.33 -0.74 -4.77
C GLY A 22 5.31 0.39 -4.58
N SER A 23 4.76 0.92 -5.67
CA SER A 23 3.65 1.90 -5.62
C SER A 23 2.36 1.29 -5.07
N LEU A 24 2.01 0.09 -5.51
CA LEU A 24 0.83 -0.63 -5.03
C LEU A 24 0.95 -1.04 -3.55
N CYS A 25 2.15 -1.40 -3.09
CA CYS A 25 2.39 -1.65 -1.65
C CYS A 25 2.14 -0.40 -0.81
N ARG A 26 2.69 0.75 -1.21
CA ARG A 26 2.46 2.03 -0.49
C ARG A 26 1.00 2.46 -0.55
N GLU A 27 0.31 2.18 -1.66
CA GLU A 27 -1.12 2.42 -1.76
C GLU A 27 -1.90 1.55 -0.76
N MET A 28 -1.56 0.27 -0.63
CA MET A 28 -2.16 -0.62 0.38
C MET A 28 -1.96 -0.10 1.82
N ASP A 29 -0.78 0.42 2.15
CA ASP A 29 -0.52 1.00 3.46
C ASP A 29 -1.38 2.24 3.73
N ARG A 30 -1.54 3.11 2.72
CA ARG A 30 -2.44 4.28 2.81
C ARG A 30 -3.89 3.86 2.97
N LEU A 31 -4.36 2.86 2.23
CA LEU A 31 -5.72 2.33 2.35
C LEU A 31 -5.99 1.80 3.76
N ARG A 32 -5.04 1.06 4.34
CA ARG A 32 -5.15 0.52 5.71
C ARG A 32 -5.20 1.62 6.75
N SER A 33 -4.26 2.57 6.67
CA SER A 33 -4.22 3.71 7.59
C SER A 33 -5.53 4.50 7.54
N ARG A 34 -6.03 4.77 6.33
CA ARG A 34 -7.29 5.50 6.16
C ARG A 34 -8.49 4.71 6.64
N ALA A 35 -8.56 3.41 6.37
CA ALA A 35 -9.66 2.57 6.82
C ALA A 35 -9.70 2.43 8.35
N ALA A 36 -8.54 2.37 9.01
CA ALA A 36 -8.44 2.42 10.47
C ALA A 36 -8.98 3.75 11.03
N GLN A 37 -8.59 4.88 10.43
CA GLN A 37 -9.09 6.20 10.82
C GLN A 37 -10.62 6.31 10.63
N VAL A 38 -11.14 5.94 9.46
CA VAL A 38 -12.58 5.95 9.16
C VAL A 38 -13.35 5.05 10.13
N SER A 39 -12.80 3.89 10.49
CA SER A 39 -13.44 2.97 11.45
C SER A 39 -13.50 3.58 12.86
N ALA A 40 -12.42 4.24 13.30
CA ALA A 40 -12.40 4.95 14.57
C ALA A 40 -13.36 6.15 14.60
N ASP A 41 -13.52 6.84 13.48
CA ASP A 41 -14.45 7.97 13.36
C ASP A 41 -15.90 7.50 13.30
N LEU A 42 -16.19 6.39 12.60
CA LEU A 42 -17.51 5.74 12.63
C LEU A 42 -17.95 5.35 14.03
N ALA A 43 -17.02 4.88 14.87
CA ALA A 43 -17.32 4.47 16.25
C ALA A 43 -17.70 5.64 17.18
N ARG A 44 -17.32 6.88 16.84
CA ARG A 44 -17.48 8.06 17.71
C ARG A 44 -18.42 9.12 17.11
N CYS A 45 -18.77 9.00 15.84
CA CYS A 45 -19.57 10.01 15.14
C CYS A 45 -21.05 9.92 15.54
N GLN A 46 -21.62 11.06 15.92
CA GLN A 46 -23.05 11.18 16.31
C GLN A 46 -23.89 11.86 15.22
N SER A 47 -23.26 12.46 14.21
CA SER A 47 -23.96 13.15 13.13
C SER A 47 -24.40 12.16 12.05
N PRO A 48 -25.71 12.04 11.76
CA PRO A 48 -26.20 11.09 10.75
C PRO A 48 -25.63 11.34 9.35
N ALA A 49 -25.50 12.61 8.94
CA ALA A 49 -24.96 12.98 7.64
C ALA A 49 -23.47 12.59 7.50
N LEU A 50 -22.69 12.77 8.57
CA LEU A 50 -21.28 12.39 8.59
C LEU A 50 -21.11 10.87 8.65
N LEU A 51 -21.98 10.15 9.37
CA LEU A 51 -21.99 8.69 9.40
C LEU A 51 -22.20 8.10 7.99
N GLU A 52 -23.16 8.62 7.24
CA GLU A 52 -23.39 8.17 5.86
C GLU A 52 -22.19 8.44 4.96
N ARG A 53 -21.55 9.60 5.10
CA ARG A 53 -20.33 9.93 4.35
C ARG A 53 -19.18 8.98 4.70
N LEU A 54 -18.97 8.70 5.99
CA LEU A 54 -17.92 7.78 6.45
C LEU A 54 -18.19 6.33 6.01
N ARG A 55 -19.45 5.88 5.98
CA ARG A 55 -19.83 4.57 5.44
C ARG A 55 -19.52 4.44 3.95
N ARG A 56 -19.86 5.47 3.16
CA ARG A 56 -19.51 5.52 1.73
C ARG A 56 -18.00 5.50 1.52
N GLU A 57 -17.27 6.27 2.32
CA GLU A 57 -15.81 6.27 2.26
C GLU A 57 -15.23 4.89 2.59
N ARG A 58 -15.73 4.23 3.65
CA ARG A 58 -15.31 2.87 3.99
C ARG A 58 -15.56 1.88 2.85
N ALA A 59 -16.70 1.99 2.16
CA ALA A 59 -17.01 1.17 0.99
C ALA A 59 -16.03 1.44 -0.17
N GLN A 60 -15.76 2.71 -0.48
CA GLN A 60 -14.80 3.11 -1.52
C GLN A 60 -13.38 2.58 -1.24
N LEU A 61 -12.93 2.63 0.01
CA LEU A 61 -11.64 2.06 0.40
C LEU A 61 -11.62 0.53 0.18
N ALA A 62 -12.72 -0.15 0.52
CA ALA A 62 -12.82 -1.60 0.34
C ALA A 62 -12.82 -2.00 -1.14
N ASP A 63 -13.48 -1.23 -2.00
CA ASP A 63 -13.45 -1.41 -3.45
C ASP A 63 -12.07 -1.15 -4.01
N ARG A 64 -11.40 -0.07 -3.57
CA ARG A 64 -10.03 0.21 -4.01
C ARG A 64 -9.04 -0.90 -3.63
N ARG A 65 -9.20 -1.51 -2.45
CA ARG A 65 -8.42 -2.71 -2.09
C ARG A 65 -8.67 -3.87 -3.05
N ARG A 66 -9.92 -4.12 -3.46
CA ARG A 66 -10.25 -5.18 -4.43
C ARG A 66 -9.58 -4.91 -5.77
N GLU A 67 -9.55 -3.66 -6.22
CA GLU A 67 -8.86 -3.26 -7.45
C GLU A 67 -7.35 -3.55 -7.36
N VAL A 68 -6.70 -3.18 -6.24
CA VAL A 68 -5.27 -3.49 -6.03
C VAL A 68 -5.03 -5.01 -6.00
N GLN A 69 -5.91 -5.78 -5.36
CA GLN A 69 -5.83 -7.24 -5.35
C GLN A 69 -5.96 -7.84 -6.76
N GLN A 70 -6.86 -7.30 -7.59
CA GLN A 70 -7.03 -7.72 -8.97
C GLN A 70 -5.81 -7.34 -9.83
N ALA A 71 -5.26 -6.14 -9.61
CA ALA A 71 -4.05 -5.69 -10.29
C ALA A 71 -2.86 -6.61 -9.96
N ALA A 72 -2.67 -6.98 -8.69
CA ALA A 72 -1.62 -7.91 -8.26
C ALA A 72 -1.72 -9.27 -8.97
N ARG A 73 -2.94 -9.86 -9.01
CA ARG A 73 -3.19 -11.12 -9.72
C ARG A 73 -2.96 -11.02 -11.22
N SER A 74 -3.31 -9.90 -11.84
CA SER A 74 -3.06 -9.66 -13.26
C SER A 74 -1.57 -9.49 -13.55
N LEU A 75 -0.84 -8.77 -12.70
CA LEU A 75 0.61 -8.62 -12.81
C LEU A 75 1.33 -9.95 -12.70
N ARG A 76 0.90 -10.83 -11.78
CA ARG A 76 1.43 -12.19 -11.64
C ARG A 76 1.23 -13.05 -12.89
N ARG A 77 0.13 -12.87 -13.62
CA ARG A 77 -0.15 -13.60 -14.88
C ARG A 77 0.67 -13.08 -16.06
N LEU A 78 0.93 -11.77 -16.09
CA LEU A 78 1.60 -11.11 -17.22
C LEU A 78 3.13 -11.18 -17.14
N HIS A 79 3.70 -11.29 -15.95
CA HIS A 79 5.15 -11.25 -15.76
C HIS A 79 5.72 -12.62 -15.39
N GLN A 80 6.40 -13.25 -16.34
CA GLN A 80 7.34 -14.35 -16.08
C GLN A 80 8.72 -13.85 -15.57
N LEU A 81 8.93 -12.53 -15.49
CA LEU A 81 10.25 -11.89 -15.29
C LEU A 81 10.32 -10.83 -14.15
N GLN A 82 9.22 -10.54 -13.45
CA GLN A 82 9.24 -9.59 -12.31
C GLN A 82 9.47 -10.32 -11.00
N ASP A 83 10.11 -9.62 -10.05
CA ASP A 83 10.38 -10.06 -8.67
C ASP A 83 9.17 -10.81 -8.08
N PRO A 84 9.20 -12.15 -8.06
CA PRO A 84 8.06 -12.96 -7.67
C PRO A 84 7.77 -12.83 -6.18
N LEU A 85 8.78 -12.49 -5.38
CA LEU A 85 8.62 -12.24 -3.95
C LEU A 85 7.85 -10.95 -3.71
N ALA A 86 8.21 -9.87 -4.40
CA ALA A 86 7.50 -8.60 -4.28
C ALA A 86 6.02 -8.72 -4.71
N LEU A 87 5.74 -9.49 -5.77
CA LEU A 87 4.36 -9.76 -6.20
C LEU A 87 3.60 -10.62 -5.19
N ALA A 88 4.21 -11.69 -4.67
CA ALA A 88 3.58 -12.52 -3.63
C ALA A 88 3.28 -11.71 -2.36
N PHE A 89 4.20 -10.81 -1.98
CA PHE A 89 4.01 -9.90 -0.85
C PHE A 89 2.83 -8.96 -1.09
N LEU A 90 2.73 -8.34 -2.26
CA LEU A 90 1.60 -7.48 -2.63
C LEU A 90 0.27 -8.24 -2.61
N GLU A 91 0.22 -9.46 -3.14
CA GLU A 91 -0.99 -10.29 -3.12
C GLU A 91 -1.45 -10.59 -1.69
N GLU A 92 -0.53 -10.95 -0.80
CA GLU A 92 -0.84 -11.20 0.61
C GLU A 92 -1.27 -9.92 1.33
N LEU A 93 -0.62 -8.78 1.05
CA LEU A 93 -1.03 -7.48 1.57
C LEU A 93 -2.47 -7.14 1.16
N ALA A 94 -2.79 -7.30 -0.12
CA ALA A 94 -4.09 -6.95 -0.68
C ALA A 94 -5.20 -7.95 -0.30
N ARG A 95 -4.85 -9.20 0.04
CA ARG A 95 -5.80 -10.22 0.49
C ARG A 95 -6.44 -9.88 1.83
N ARG A 96 -5.69 -9.25 2.75
CA ARG A 96 -6.19 -8.92 4.08
C ARG A 96 -7.24 -7.80 4.01
N PRO A 97 -8.38 -7.91 4.71
CA PRO A 97 -9.35 -6.84 4.80
C PRO A 97 -8.71 -5.59 5.43
N ILE A 98 -9.09 -4.40 4.95
CA ILE A 98 -8.57 -3.10 5.44
C ILE A 98 -9.42 -2.52 6.58
N ALA A 99 -10.64 -3.01 6.77
CA ALA A 99 -11.48 -2.70 7.92
C ALA A 99 -11.56 -3.97 8.78
N GLY A 100 -11.39 -3.82 10.09
CA GLY A 100 -11.62 -4.92 11.03
C GLY A 100 -13.00 -5.51 10.80
N GLY A 101 -13.06 -6.85 10.76
CA GLY A 101 -14.33 -7.58 10.85
C GLY A 101 -15.02 -7.32 12.18
#